data_AF-A0A0F9BDD5-F1
#
_entry.id   AF-A0A0F9BDD5-F1
#
_cell.length_a   1.000
_cell.length_b   1.000
_cell.length_c   1.000
_cell.angle_alpha   90.00
_cell.angle_beta   90.00
_cell.angle_gamma   90.00
#
_symmetry.space_group_name_H-M   'P 1'
#
loop_
_entity.id
_entity.type
_entity.pdbx_description
1 polymer ?
#
loop_
_entity_poly.entity_id
_entity_poly.type
_entity_poly.pdbx_seq_one_letter_code
_entity_poly.pdbx_strand_id
1 'polypeptide(L)'
;MTIIKKLSKTQREVLVLLTKEFETPKHIAIRRKTSLAAVYKTITILKDKGYISKGFLKGLKKTECTNIQPKDKLQNSRYIRLHGQEWNIKILYKSKYYNELKNKNIIFDKDGNTIRLYNDSIEVYSNESLKFEALDEHRATSQSFNYWQRVFTRLENKLKVILIKPNYSNIKLVKNHYAEVNNEVAKEYNKNKIKLDITPLK
;
A
#
# COMPACT_ATOMS: atom_id res chain seq x y z
N MET A 1 -9.47 -23.55 28.53
CA MET A 1 -8.33 -22.79 27.98
C MET A 1 -7.09 -23.68 27.92
N THR A 2 -7.10 -24.75 27.10
CA THR A 2 -6.09 -25.83 27.24
C THR A 2 -5.74 -26.57 25.94
N ILE A 3 -5.66 -25.86 24.80
CA ILE A 3 -5.19 -26.48 23.53
C ILE A 3 -3.83 -25.88 23.09
N ILE A 4 -3.38 -24.76 23.66
CA ILE A 4 -2.17 -24.03 23.21
C ILE A 4 -0.85 -24.62 23.80
N LYS A 5 -0.92 -25.53 24.78
CA LYS A 5 0.28 -26.08 25.47
C LYS A 5 1.10 -27.08 24.63
N LYS A 6 0.56 -27.62 23.51
CA LYS A 6 1.25 -28.64 22.68
C LYS A 6 1.97 -28.08 21.43
N LEU A 7 2.10 -26.76 21.34
CA LEU A 7 2.81 -26.08 20.24
C LEU A 7 4.21 -25.66 20.67
N SER A 8 5.20 -25.90 19.81
CA SER A 8 6.53 -25.32 19.99
C SER A 8 6.48 -23.80 19.85
N LYS A 9 7.49 -23.10 20.37
CA LYS A 9 7.60 -21.64 20.26
C LYS A 9 7.45 -21.17 18.81
N THR A 10 8.15 -21.82 17.90
CA THR A 10 8.07 -21.59 16.44
C THR A 10 6.66 -21.78 15.88
N GLN A 11 5.97 -22.85 16.25
CA GLN A 11 4.60 -23.11 15.77
C GLN A 11 3.62 -22.05 16.27
N ARG A 12 3.78 -21.62 17.52
CA ARG A 12 2.94 -20.56 18.12
C ARG A 12 3.16 -19.22 17.42
N GLU A 13 4.41 -18.85 17.15
CA GLU A 13 4.75 -17.64 16.39
C GLU A 13 4.12 -17.65 15.00
N VAL A 14 4.30 -18.75 14.24
CA VAL A 14 3.73 -18.87 12.88
C VAL A 14 2.20 -18.83 12.92
N LEU A 15 1.58 -19.47 13.91
CA LEU A 15 0.12 -19.43 14.08
C LEU A 15 -0.39 -18.02 14.36
N VAL A 16 0.30 -17.25 15.21
CA VAL A 16 -0.06 -15.85 15.50
C VAL A 16 0.08 -14.99 14.25
N LEU A 17 1.18 -15.12 13.51
CA LEU A 17 1.41 -14.37 12.28
C LEU A 17 0.33 -14.67 11.22
N LEU A 18 -0.11 -15.92 11.11
CA LEU A 18 -1.17 -16.33 10.18
C LEU A 18 -2.57 -15.88 10.57
N THR A 19 -2.91 -15.91 11.87
CA THR A 19 -4.29 -15.75 12.34
C THR A 19 -4.60 -14.36 12.89
N LYS A 20 -3.63 -13.70 13.51
CA LYS A 20 -3.80 -12.34 14.07
C LYS A 20 -3.28 -11.27 13.13
N GLU A 21 -2.13 -11.51 12.51
CA GLU A 21 -1.47 -10.54 11.64
C GLU A 21 -1.80 -10.74 10.15
N PHE A 22 -2.45 -11.86 9.81
CA PHE A 22 -2.85 -12.22 8.45
C PHE A 22 -1.70 -12.19 7.43
N GLU A 23 -0.49 -12.53 7.88
CA GLU A 23 0.71 -12.52 7.06
C GLU A 23 0.76 -13.69 6.08
N THR A 24 1.31 -13.45 4.89
CA THR A 24 1.54 -14.53 3.93
C THR A 24 2.74 -15.39 4.33
N PRO A 25 2.80 -16.68 3.94
CA PRO A 25 3.97 -17.54 4.24
C PRO A 25 5.31 -16.93 3.80
N LYS A 26 5.32 -16.14 2.72
CA LYS A 26 6.50 -15.42 2.24
C LYS A 26 6.95 -14.33 3.21
N HIS A 27 6.04 -13.51 3.71
CA HIS A 27 6.38 -12.48 4.71
C HIS A 27 6.82 -13.09 6.04
N ILE A 28 6.17 -14.19 6.46
CA ILE A 28 6.58 -14.94 7.66
C ILE A 28 8.02 -15.44 7.51
N ALA A 29 8.39 -15.95 6.33
CA ALA A 29 9.75 -16.41 6.05
C ALA A 29 10.78 -15.28 6.18
N ILE A 30 10.48 -14.11 5.58
CA ILE A 30 11.34 -12.91 5.65
C ILE A 30 11.49 -12.45 7.09
N ARG A 31 10.38 -12.25 7.80
CA ARG A 31 10.37 -11.72 9.18
C ARG A 31 11.09 -12.63 10.17
N ARG A 32 10.95 -13.94 10.01
CA ARG A 32 11.63 -14.93 10.86
C ARG A 32 13.06 -15.24 10.41
N LYS A 33 13.51 -14.67 9.28
CA LYS A 33 14.80 -15.02 8.64
C LYS A 33 14.96 -16.53 8.42
N THR A 34 13.90 -17.17 7.96
CA THR A 34 13.85 -18.63 7.70
C THR A 34 13.48 -18.92 6.25
N SER A 35 13.76 -20.15 5.78
CA SER A 35 13.35 -20.56 4.44
C SER A 35 11.83 -20.70 4.32
N LEU A 36 11.30 -20.43 3.14
CA LEU A 36 9.87 -20.58 2.84
C LEU A 36 9.39 -22.03 3.05
N ALA A 37 10.23 -23.01 2.72
CA ALA A 37 9.96 -24.43 2.94
C ALA A 37 9.76 -24.75 4.44
N ALA A 38 10.56 -24.16 5.33
CA ALA A 38 10.42 -24.35 6.78
C ALA A 38 9.09 -23.77 7.31
N VAL A 39 8.65 -22.64 6.77
CA VAL A 39 7.35 -22.04 7.10
C VAL A 39 6.21 -22.97 6.64
N TYR A 40 6.26 -23.48 5.41
CA TYR A 40 5.25 -24.43 4.92
C TYR A 40 5.23 -25.74 5.74
N LYS A 41 6.39 -26.28 6.11
CA LYS A 41 6.47 -27.45 7.00
C LYS A 41 5.77 -27.18 8.34
N THR A 42 5.98 -25.99 8.90
CA THR A 42 5.32 -25.57 10.15
C THR A 42 3.80 -25.44 9.97
N ILE A 43 3.35 -24.88 8.84
CA ILE A 43 1.93 -24.76 8.49
C ILE A 43 1.27 -26.14 8.35
N THR A 44 1.92 -27.09 7.68
CA THR A 44 1.41 -28.46 7.56
C THR A 44 1.20 -29.08 8.93
N ILE A 45 2.18 -28.97 9.83
CA ILE A 45 2.03 -29.46 11.21
C ILE A 45 0.86 -28.77 11.94
N LEU A 46 0.67 -27.46 11.75
CA LEU A 46 -0.47 -26.73 12.34
C LEU A 46 -1.83 -27.20 11.78
N LYS A 47 -1.88 -27.57 10.49
CA LYS A 47 -3.08 -28.18 9.86
C LYS A 47 -3.36 -29.57 10.40
N ASP A 48 -2.33 -30.41 10.49
CA ASP A 48 -2.46 -31.79 10.97
C ASP A 48 -2.89 -31.84 12.43
N LYS A 49 -2.45 -30.85 13.23
CA LYS A 49 -2.91 -30.67 14.61
C LYS A 49 -4.27 -29.97 14.74
N GLY A 50 -4.91 -29.56 13.64
CA GLY A 50 -6.24 -28.95 13.64
C GLY A 50 -6.32 -27.48 14.08
N TYR A 51 -5.20 -26.76 14.17
CA TYR A 51 -5.21 -25.33 14.55
C TYR A 51 -5.64 -24.40 13.41
N ILE A 52 -5.51 -24.85 12.16
CA ILE A 52 -5.91 -24.12 10.96
C ILE A 52 -6.56 -25.08 9.96
N SER A 53 -7.57 -24.62 9.22
CA SER A 53 -8.26 -25.45 8.23
C SER A 53 -7.35 -25.72 7.02
N LYS A 54 -7.58 -26.86 6.33
CA LYS A 54 -6.81 -27.24 5.13
C LYS A 54 -6.86 -26.16 4.03
N GLY A 55 -7.98 -25.45 3.94
CA GLY A 55 -8.24 -24.34 3.02
C GLY A 55 -7.85 -22.94 3.51
N PHE A 56 -7.35 -22.78 4.74
CA PHE A 56 -7.08 -21.46 5.35
C PHE A 56 -6.24 -20.53 4.45
N LEU A 57 -5.21 -21.08 3.79
CA LEU A 57 -4.32 -20.30 2.92
C LEU A 57 -5.00 -19.82 1.62
N LYS A 58 -6.12 -20.41 1.19
CA LYS A 58 -6.85 -19.96 0.00
C LYS A 58 -7.57 -18.63 0.24
N GLY A 59 -7.88 -18.31 1.51
CA GLY A 59 -8.52 -17.05 1.90
C GLY A 59 -7.55 -15.91 2.18
N LEU A 60 -6.25 -16.19 2.36
CA LEU A 60 -5.24 -15.15 2.45
C LEU A 60 -5.06 -14.55 1.06
N LYS A 61 -5.49 -13.29 0.87
CA LYS A 61 -5.18 -12.54 -0.34
C LYS A 61 -3.68 -12.63 -0.57
N LYS A 62 -3.28 -13.22 -1.70
CA LYS A 62 -1.90 -13.13 -2.15
C LYS A 62 -1.62 -11.63 -2.26
N THR A 63 -0.79 -11.09 -1.39
CA THR A 63 -0.10 -9.84 -1.70
C THR A 63 0.67 -10.15 -2.97
N GLU A 64 0.17 -9.64 -4.09
CA GLU A 64 1.03 -9.47 -5.24
C GLU A 64 2.23 -8.69 -4.69
N CYS A 65 3.37 -9.36 -4.55
CA CYS A 65 4.61 -8.62 -4.50
C CYS A 65 4.52 -7.70 -5.71
N THR A 66 4.52 -6.39 -5.47
CA THR A 66 4.78 -5.39 -6.49
C THR A 66 6.10 -5.80 -7.09
N ASN A 67 6.05 -6.62 -8.15
CA ASN A 67 7.21 -6.92 -8.95
C ASN A 67 7.76 -5.55 -9.34
N ILE A 68 9.01 -5.30 -8.97
CA ILE A 68 9.75 -4.10 -9.36
C ILE A 68 9.85 -4.01 -10.90
N GLN A 69 9.54 -5.09 -11.60
CA GLN A 69 9.41 -5.11 -13.05
C GLN A 69 7.93 -5.03 -13.48
N PRO A 70 7.61 -4.13 -14.44
CA PRO A 70 6.26 -4.01 -14.98
C PRO A 70 5.85 -5.35 -15.61
N LYS A 71 4.65 -5.84 -15.26
CA LYS A 71 4.06 -7.04 -15.85
C LYS A 71 4.17 -6.91 -17.37
N ASP A 72 4.73 -7.92 -18.05
CA ASP A 72 5.11 -7.91 -19.48
C ASP A 72 4.01 -7.43 -20.44
N LYS A 73 2.74 -7.42 -20.02
CA LYS A 73 1.61 -6.89 -20.78
C LYS A 73 1.66 -5.37 -21.02
N LEU A 74 2.33 -4.60 -20.16
CA LEU A 74 2.48 -3.14 -20.30
C LEU A 74 3.79 -2.72 -20.98
N GLN A 75 4.77 -3.62 -21.12
CA GLN A 75 6.07 -3.26 -21.72
C GLN A 75 5.95 -2.88 -23.21
N ASN A 76 4.97 -3.43 -23.91
CA ASN A 76 4.78 -3.18 -25.35
C ASN A 76 3.74 -2.09 -25.67
N SER A 77 2.95 -1.65 -24.69
CA SER A 77 1.91 -0.64 -24.87
C SER A 77 2.33 0.70 -24.27
N ARG A 78 1.87 1.81 -24.88
CA ARG A 78 1.95 3.13 -24.23
C ARG A 78 1.03 3.10 -23.03
N TYR A 79 1.54 3.53 -21.88
CA TYR A 79 0.73 3.62 -20.68
C TYR A 79 1.10 4.86 -19.87
N ILE A 80 0.12 5.34 -19.13
CA ILE A 80 0.21 6.46 -18.21
C ILE A 80 0.55 5.94 -16.82
N ARG A 81 1.54 6.54 -16.19
CA ARG A 81 1.94 6.30 -14.81
C ARG A 81 1.65 7.52 -13.95
N LEU A 82 0.61 7.45 -13.13
CA LEU A 82 0.27 8.45 -12.14
C LEU A 82 0.94 8.14 -10.80
N HIS A 83 1.65 9.10 -10.22
CA HIS A 83 2.41 8.95 -8.97
C HIS A 83 2.65 10.30 -8.28
N GLY A 84 3.28 10.27 -7.10
CA GLY A 84 3.68 11.48 -6.36
C GLY A 84 2.48 12.35 -5.95
N GLN A 85 1.39 11.69 -5.52
CA GLN A 85 0.17 12.38 -5.15
C GLN A 85 0.26 12.96 -3.74
N GLU A 86 -0.15 14.21 -3.59
CA GLU A 86 -0.23 14.92 -2.32
C GLU A 86 -1.63 15.48 -2.13
N TRP A 87 -2.21 15.23 -0.97
CA TRP A 87 -3.55 15.68 -0.61
C TRP A 87 -3.50 16.59 0.60
N ASN A 88 -4.27 17.67 0.56
CA ASN A 88 -4.58 18.50 1.72
C ASN A 88 -6.06 18.35 2.03
N ILE A 89 -6.38 17.91 3.24
CA ILE A 89 -7.72 17.55 3.66
C ILE A 89 -8.10 18.38 4.87
N LYS A 90 -9.08 19.27 4.73
CA LYS A 90 -9.64 19.99 5.88
C LYS A 90 -10.51 19.03 6.70
N ILE A 91 -10.33 19.04 8.02
CA ILE A 91 -11.07 18.19 8.95
C ILE A 91 -12.43 18.83 9.22
N LEU A 92 -13.51 18.07 9.06
CA LEU A 92 -14.87 18.56 9.31
C LEU A 92 -15.27 18.41 10.77
N TYR A 93 -14.81 17.33 11.38
CA TYR A 93 -15.02 17.04 12.80
C TYR A 93 -13.81 16.31 13.36
N LYS A 94 -13.36 16.72 14.56
CA LYS A 94 -12.28 16.08 15.31
C LYS A 94 -12.74 15.71 16.70
N SER A 95 -12.50 14.46 17.09
CA SER A 95 -12.69 14.03 18.47
C SER A 95 -11.52 14.48 19.36
N LYS A 96 -11.69 14.40 20.69
CA LYS A 96 -10.60 14.68 21.65
C LYS A 96 -9.35 13.82 21.40
N TYR A 97 -9.55 12.58 20.95
CA TYR A 97 -8.48 11.63 20.60
C TYR A 97 -7.54 12.17 19.50
N TYR A 98 -8.05 12.96 18.56
CA TYR A 98 -7.23 13.55 17.52
C TYR A 98 -6.17 14.51 18.10
N ASN A 99 -6.55 15.30 19.10
CA ASN A 99 -5.64 16.28 19.72
C ASN A 99 -4.49 15.58 20.46
N GLU A 100 -4.74 14.42 21.05
CA GLU A 100 -3.70 13.61 21.71
C GLU A 100 -2.69 13.05 20.69
N LEU A 101 -3.19 12.58 19.54
CA LEU A 101 -2.34 12.05 18.47
C LEU A 101 -1.59 13.12 17.69
N LYS A 102 -2.16 14.32 17.58
CA LYS A 102 -1.55 15.44 16.86
C LYS A 102 -0.14 15.75 17.35
N ASN A 103 0.16 15.53 18.62
CA ASN A 103 1.49 15.73 19.19
C ASN A 103 2.59 14.86 18.53
N LYS A 104 2.22 13.79 17.81
CA LYS A 104 3.16 12.97 17.05
C LYS A 104 3.60 13.61 15.73
N ASN A 105 2.88 14.64 15.25
CA ASN A 105 3.04 15.39 13.99
C ASN A 105 2.98 14.57 12.69
N ILE A 106 3.66 13.42 12.63
CA ILE A 106 3.75 12.54 11.46
C ILE A 106 3.34 11.12 11.85
N ILE A 107 2.50 10.50 11.02
CA ILE A 107 2.17 9.08 11.11
C ILE A 107 2.34 8.41 9.74
N PHE A 108 2.61 7.11 9.76
CA PHE A 108 2.60 6.28 8.57
C PHE A 108 1.34 5.42 8.54
N ASP A 109 0.74 5.25 7.36
CA ASP A 109 -0.29 4.24 7.17
C ASP A 109 0.30 2.86 6.87
N LYS A 110 -0.59 1.88 6.66
CA LYS A 110 -0.18 0.49 6.37
C LYS A 110 0.51 0.33 5.02
N ASP A 111 0.31 1.27 4.10
CA ASP A 111 0.81 1.19 2.73
C ASP A 111 2.08 2.06 2.57
N GLY A 112 2.55 2.68 3.66
CA GLY A 112 3.75 3.52 3.70
C GLY A 112 3.51 4.98 3.32
N ASN A 113 2.26 5.44 3.21
CA ASN A 113 1.96 6.85 2.99
C ASN A 113 2.32 7.66 4.23
N THR A 114 2.85 8.87 4.01
CA THR A 114 3.18 9.80 5.09
C THR A 114 1.99 10.72 5.33
N ILE A 115 1.57 10.83 6.59
CA ILE A 115 0.43 11.66 6.98
C ILE A 115 0.90 12.67 8.01
N ARG A 116 0.71 13.96 7.74
CA ARG A 116 0.99 15.05 8.66
C ARG A 116 -0.30 15.58 9.27
N LEU A 117 -0.31 15.74 10.58
CA LEU A 117 -1.48 16.17 11.34
C LEU A 117 -1.34 17.65 11.74
N TYR A 118 -2.28 18.49 11.30
CA TYR A 118 -2.35 19.90 11.68
C TYR A 118 -3.58 20.16 12.54
N ASN A 119 -3.84 21.42 12.90
CA ASN A 119 -4.96 21.74 13.78
C ASN A 119 -6.30 21.42 13.11
N ASP A 120 -6.46 21.86 11.86
CA ASP A 120 -7.74 21.79 11.14
C ASP A 120 -7.60 21.10 9.78
N SER A 121 -6.44 20.51 9.51
CA SER A 121 -6.16 19.79 8.27
C SER A 121 -5.24 18.59 8.47
N ILE A 122 -5.22 17.74 7.46
CA ILE A 122 -4.34 16.59 7.32
C ILE A 122 -3.69 16.68 5.95
N GLU A 123 -2.38 16.54 5.89
CA GLU A 123 -1.68 16.33 4.61
C GLU A 123 -1.35 14.86 4.46
N VAL A 124 -1.57 14.33 3.26
CA VAL A 124 -1.30 12.93 2.93
C VAL A 124 -0.42 12.88 1.70
N TYR A 125 0.77 12.31 1.86
CA TYR A 125 1.77 12.14 0.82
C TYR A 125 1.84 10.67 0.42
N SER A 126 1.71 10.41 -0.88
CA SER A 126 1.90 9.08 -1.43
C SER A 126 3.29 8.54 -1.14
N ASN A 127 3.39 7.27 -0.79
CA ASN A 127 4.67 6.55 -0.85
C ASN A 127 5.28 6.66 -2.27
N GLU A 128 6.59 6.89 -2.37
CA GLU A 128 7.33 6.99 -3.66
C GLU A 128 7.15 5.75 -4.55
N SER A 129 6.93 4.58 -3.93
CA SER A 129 6.69 3.33 -4.64
C SER A 129 5.26 3.19 -5.18
N LEU A 130 4.32 4.02 -4.73
CA LEU A 130 2.92 3.96 -5.15
C LEU A 130 2.75 4.59 -6.54
N LYS A 131 2.35 3.75 -7.50
CA LYS A 131 2.17 4.12 -8.90
C LYS A 131 0.87 3.50 -9.40
N PHE A 132 0.10 4.27 -10.16
CA PHE A 132 -1.10 3.81 -10.84
C PHE A 132 -0.81 3.79 -12.35
N GLU A 133 -0.81 2.60 -12.92
CA GLU A 133 -0.47 2.36 -14.32
C GLU A 133 -1.73 1.97 -15.10
N ALA A 134 -2.05 2.71 -16.15
CA ALA A 134 -3.17 2.42 -17.03
C ALA A 134 -2.92 2.89 -18.46
N LEU A 135 -3.72 2.41 -19.42
CA LEU A 135 -3.57 2.79 -20.84
C LEU A 135 -3.95 4.25 -21.11
N ASP A 136 -4.74 4.87 -20.23
CA ASP A 136 -5.20 6.25 -20.34
C ASP A 136 -5.24 6.93 -18.97
N GLU A 137 -5.21 8.26 -18.98
CA GLU A 137 -5.17 9.09 -17.79
C GLU A 137 -6.42 8.93 -16.92
N HIS A 138 -7.59 8.78 -17.53
CA HIS A 138 -8.87 8.63 -16.80
C HIS A 138 -8.90 7.33 -15.99
N ARG A 139 -8.43 6.22 -16.55
CA ARG A 139 -8.31 4.95 -15.83
C ARG A 139 -7.29 5.02 -14.71
N ALA A 140 -6.10 5.58 -14.95
CA ALA A 140 -5.09 5.76 -13.90
C ALA A 140 -5.63 6.61 -12.74
N THR A 141 -6.33 7.68 -13.08
CA THR A 141 -6.97 8.59 -12.13
C THR A 141 -8.05 7.89 -11.33
N SER A 142 -8.94 7.14 -12.00
CA SER A 142 -10.01 6.36 -11.35
C SER A 142 -9.46 5.31 -10.39
N GLN A 143 -8.39 4.61 -10.78
CA GLN A 143 -7.69 3.67 -9.90
C GLN A 143 -7.10 4.39 -8.67
N SER A 144 -6.49 5.56 -8.87
CA SER A 144 -5.94 6.36 -7.77
C SER A 144 -7.03 6.82 -6.80
N PHE A 145 -8.17 7.30 -7.29
CA PHE A 145 -9.28 7.74 -6.43
C PHE A 145 -9.86 6.58 -5.62
N ASN A 146 -10.04 5.41 -6.25
CA ASN A 146 -10.49 4.20 -5.54
C ASN A 146 -9.52 3.78 -4.43
N TYR A 147 -8.22 3.96 -4.65
CA TYR A 147 -7.21 3.73 -3.62
C TYR A 147 -7.31 4.75 -2.48
N TRP A 148 -7.30 6.04 -2.81
CA TRP A 148 -7.32 7.13 -1.83
C TRP A 148 -8.60 7.15 -0.99
N GLN A 149 -9.75 6.84 -1.58
CA GLN A 149 -11.01 6.68 -0.85
C GLN A 149 -10.85 5.67 0.30
N ARG A 150 -10.21 4.52 0.05
CA ARG A 150 -9.94 3.52 1.09
C ARG A 150 -8.94 4.02 2.13
N VAL A 151 -7.93 4.77 1.72
CA VAL A 151 -6.97 5.39 2.66
C VAL A 151 -7.68 6.36 3.58
N PHE A 152 -8.50 7.26 3.04
CA PHE A 152 -9.22 8.29 3.80
C PHE A 152 -10.23 7.68 4.77
N THR A 153 -11.00 6.67 4.36
CA THR A 153 -11.89 5.94 5.28
C THR A 153 -11.11 5.23 6.40
N ARG A 154 -9.93 4.67 6.11
CA ARG A 154 -9.06 4.11 7.17
C ARG A 154 -8.56 5.20 8.12
N LEU A 155 -8.22 6.38 7.60
CA LEU A 155 -7.77 7.52 8.40
C LEU A 155 -8.87 8.04 9.33
N GLU A 156 -10.10 8.22 8.84
CA GLU A 156 -11.25 8.62 9.65
C GLU A 156 -11.42 7.70 10.86
N ASN A 157 -11.40 6.39 10.62
CA ASN A 157 -11.56 5.37 11.66
C ASN A 157 -10.41 5.35 12.66
N LYS A 158 -9.17 5.50 12.17
CA LYS A 158 -7.95 5.47 12.99
C LYS A 158 -7.84 6.72 13.85
N LEU A 159 -8.14 7.89 13.30
CA LEU A 159 -7.96 9.19 13.94
C LEU A 159 -9.23 9.69 14.64
N LYS A 160 -10.37 9.01 14.47
CA LYS A 160 -11.68 9.39 15.01
C LYS A 160 -12.05 10.82 14.60
N VAL A 161 -11.99 11.06 13.30
CA VAL A 161 -12.30 12.34 12.62
C VAL A 161 -13.27 12.09 11.47
N ILE A 162 -13.91 13.15 10.98
CA ILE A 162 -14.69 13.13 9.72
C ILE A 162 -13.91 13.93 8.68
N LEU A 163 -13.55 13.26 7.59
CA LEU A 163 -12.82 13.79 6.44
C LEU A 163 -13.66 13.73 5.16
N ILE A 164 -14.55 12.75 5.01
CA ILE A 164 -15.32 12.55 3.78
C ILE A 164 -16.77 12.91 4.06
N LYS A 165 -17.29 13.91 3.34
CA LYS A 165 -18.71 14.25 3.36
C LYS A 165 -19.21 14.40 1.93
N PRO A 166 -20.33 13.76 1.55
CA PRO A 166 -20.93 13.96 0.24
C PRO A 166 -21.20 15.45 -0.02
N ASN A 167 -20.96 15.90 -1.25
CA ASN A 167 -21.19 17.27 -1.72
C ASN A 167 -20.40 18.36 -0.95
N TYR A 168 -19.27 18.01 -0.34
CA TYR A 168 -18.39 18.97 0.31
C TYR A 168 -16.96 18.83 -0.22
N SER A 169 -16.36 19.95 -0.64
CA SER A 169 -15.05 19.97 -1.31
C SER A 169 -13.90 20.29 -0.33
N ASN A 170 -13.74 19.48 0.71
CA ASN A 170 -12.68 19.67 1.72
C ASN A 170 -11.40 18.87 1.46
N ILE A 171 -11.39 18.01 0.43
CA ILE A 171 -10.24 17.23 0.00
C ILE A 171 -9.68 17.86 -1.27
N LYS A 172 -8.45 18.37 -1.21
CA LYS A 172 -7.76 18.99 -2.34
C LYS A 172 -6.55 18.16 -2.74
N LEU A 173 -6.47 17.79 -4.02
CA LEU A 173 -5.24 17.29 -4.62
C LEU A 173 -4.30 18.48 -4.86
N VAL A 174 -3.17 18.51 -4.16
CA VAL A 174 -2.20 19.60 -4.22
C VAL A 174 -1.17 19.34 -5.32
N LYS A 175 -0.70 18.09 -5.41
CA LYS A 175 0.35 17.69 -6.35
C LYS A 175 0.06 16.31 -6.90
N ASN A 176 0.39 16.10 -8.16
CA ASN A 176 0.45 14.80 -8.81
C ASN A 176 1.40 14.85 -10.01
N HIS A 177 1.86 13.70 -10.47
CA HIS A 177 2.67 13.58 -11.67
C HIS A 177 2.14 12.46 -12.57
N TYR A 178 1.83 12.81 -13.81
CA TYR A 178 1.64 11.86 -14.90
C TYR A 178 2.97 11.70 -15.64
N ALA A 179 3.31 10.45 -15.97
CA ALA A 179 4.41 10.15 -16.86
C ALA A 179 3.92 9.17 -17.92
N GLU A 180 4.13 9.51 -19.19
CA GLU A 180 3.96 8.55 -20.28
C GLU A 180 5.15 7.61 -20.29
N VAL A 181 4.87 6.31 -20.32
CA VAL A 181 5.89 5.27 -20.46
C VAL A 181 5.76 4.64 -21.84
N ASN A 182 6.91 4.40 -22.48
CA ASN A 182 7.02 3.81 -23.82
C ASN A 182 6.43 4.66 -24.96
N ASN A 183 6.46 5.99 -24.85
CA ASN A 183 6.14 6.87 -25.98
C ASN A 183 7.22 6.80 -27.08
N GLU A 184 6.92 7.28 -28.28
CA GLU A 184 7.83 7.21 -29.43
C GLU A 184 9.18 7.86 -29.15
N VAL A 185 9.18 9.03 -28.50
CA VAL A 185 10.39 9.73 -28.08
C VAL A 185 11.22 8.87 -27.12
N ALA A 186 10.61 8.29 -26.08
CA ALA A 186 11.30 7.41 -25.14
C ALA A 186 11.86 6.16 -25.83
N LYS A 187 11.14 5.58 -26.81
CA LYS A 187 11.63 4.46 -27.61
C LYS A 187 12.84 4.85 -28.46
N GLU A 188 12.80 6.02 -29.09
CA GLU A 188 13.87 6.54 -29.93
C GLU A 188 15.15 6.82 -29.13
N TYR A 189 15.03 7.46 -27.96
CA TYR A 189 16.16 7.70 -27.06
C TYR A 189 16.73 6.40 -26.48
N ASN A 190 15.87 5.45 -26.09
CA ASN A 190 16.32 4.14 -25.63
C ASN A 190 17.05 3.35 -26.72
N LYS A 191 16.59 3.44 -27.97
CA LYS A 191 17.24 2.83 -29.14
C LYS A 191 18.62 3.45 -29.41
N ASN A 192 18.72 4.78 -29.26
CA ASN A 192 19.94 5.52 -29.58
C ASN A 192 20.93 5.62 -28.40
N LYS A 193 20.58 5.14 -27.20
CA LYS A 193 21.38 5.24 -25.95
C LYS A 193 21.78 6.68 -25.59
N ILE A 194 21.02 7.67 -26.03
CA ILE A 194 21.29 9.09 -25.77
C ILE A 194 20.71 9.44 -24.40
N LYS A 195 21.51 10.05 -23.52
CA LYS A 195 20.99 10.63 -22.27
C LYS A 195 20.25 11.93 -22.59
N LEU A 196 19.04 12.09 -22.03
CA LEU A 196 18.34 13.37 -22.08
C LEU A 196 19.12 14.39 -21.25
N ASP A 197 19.69 15.38 -21.93
CA ASP A 197 20.21 16.57 -21.28
C ASP A 197 19.05 17.56 -21.13
N ILE A 198 18.59 17.76 -19.88
CA ILE A 198 17.47 18.64 -19.58
C ILE A 198 18.04 20.01 -19.25
N THR A 199 18.72 20.62 -20.21
CA THR A 199 19.17 22.01 -20.05
C THR A 199 17.95 22.90 -20.25
N PRO A 200 17.51 23.68 -19.25
CA PRO A 200 16.39 24.58 -19.43
C PRO A 200 16.75 25.62 -20.49
N LEU A 201 15.88 25.78 -21.50
CA LEU A 201 15.96 26.89 -22.46
C LEU A 201 15.93 28.19 -21.66
N LYS A 202 16.98 29.01 -21.83
CA LYS A 202 17.08 30.35 -21.26
C LYS A 202 16.18 31.34 -21.99
#